data_AF-A0AAJ8LKI4-F1
#
_entry.id   AF-A0AAJ8LKI4-F1
#
_cell.length_a   1.000
_cell.length_b   1.000
_cell.length_c   1.000
_cell.angle_alpha   90.00
_cell.angle_beta   90.00
_cell.angle_gamma   90.00
#
_symmetry.space_group_name_H-M   'P 1'
#
loop_
_entity.id
_entity.type
_entity.pdbx_description
1 polymer ?
#
loop_
_entity_poly.entity_id
_entity_poly.type
_entity_poly.pdbx_seq_one_letter_code
_entity_poly.pdbx_strand_id
1 'polypeptide(L)'
;MKTSNIIAHPLFRPLVALGVFLLTMHALKTTWFNRGSKPNKEVEGGEDGDRPRLVVAHFMLGNTYPYTEEDWLGTFDLAQKTSLDALVLNLGPEEWQFAQAQTAYRLLSSSNYRLKLFLSLDMNVLPHDPSSLVEMVTNIVTAGQGSQLRWGGGIVLSTFGGHTMEEGWKDVIHGVKKELREEVFFWPSFFIPPHEILAKEYVDGAFYWNGAWPMGNHTTNLNEDQAFLDSDKPYMAAVSPLFFTHYGTEGQWAWNKNWIYRSDDLLLPTRFLNFLSLPPSQSPSIVQIISWNDFGESHSIAPVRGAQPGSEAWTDDMDHEGFRWMVRYFAQRWRDGRTAQVSEEEKATAIVWYRTQPKDAKGEDSVDRPKNADWSQDLINFFILLPPSPHKRDTYTLHVENGSESHRPIKLKAGQLNLLTVPFVVGSVSFEVRRNEADVILSGVKKEITNGGTWNYNMWSGVFTETQ
;
A
#
# COMPACT_ATOMS: atom_id res chain seq x y z
N MET A 1 10.76 53.00 0.23
CA MET A 1 9.69 53.45 1.14
C MET A 1 8.37 53.05 0.49
N LYS A 2 7.50 52.20 1.04
CA LYS A 2 7.26 51.76 2.41
C LYS A 2 7.05 50.25 2.46
N THR A 3 7.56 49.70 3.55
CA THR A 3 7.43 48.36 4.11
C THR A 3 6.01 48.09 4.65
N SER A 4 5.57 46.83 4.59
CA SER A 4 4.50 46.27 5.42
C SER A 4 4.80 44.76 5.59
N ASN A 5 5.50 44.40 6.65
CA ASN A 5 4.99 43.99 7.97
C ASN A 5 4.66 42.50 8.03
N ILE A 6 5.68 41.76 8.44
CA ILE A 6 5.63 40.41 9.00
C ILE A 6 4.82 40.49 10.31
N ILE A 7 3.74 39.70 10.38
CA ILE A 7 3.01 39.46 11.62
C ILE A 7 3.30 38.02 12.01
N ALA A 8 4.17 37.88 13.02
CA ALA A 8 4.31 36.66 13.79
C ALA A 8 3.16 36.60 14.81
N HIS A 9 2.49 35.45 14.92
CA HIS A 9 1.51 35.19 15.97
C HIS A 9 1.99 34.01 16.85
N PRO A 10 1.70 34.01 18.17
CA PRO A 10 2.46 33.25 19.17
C PRO A 10 1.72 32.03 19.74
N LEU A 11 2.43 31.31 20.63
CA LEU A 11 2.04 30.24 21.58
C LEU A 11 2.38 28.82 21.07
N PHE A 12 3.04 27.92 21.81
CA PHE A 12 3.03 27.64 23.25
C PHE A 12 4.41 27.16 23.77
N ARG A 13 4.70 27.45 25.04
CA ARG A 13 5.82 26.87 25.82
C ARG A 13 5.45 25.47 26.35
N PRO A 14 6.41 24.52 26.47
CA PRO A 14 6.17 23.23 27.10
C PRO A 14 6.33 23.31 28.63
N LEU A 15 5.46 22.58 29.34
CA LEU A 15 5.62 22.24 30.75
C LEU A 15 6.15 20.82 30.85
N VAL A 16 7.30 20.68 31.51
CA VAL A 16 7.94 19.41 31.89
C VAL A 16 7.66 19.17 33.37
N ALA A 17 7.16 17.98 33.74
CA ALA A 17 7.50 17.30 35.00
C ALA A 17 6.97 15.84 35.06
N LEU A 18 7.94 14.91 34.89
CA LEU A 18 8.17 13.57 35.43
C LEU A 18 7.28 12.92 36.53
N GLY A 19 7.16 11.58 36.46
CA GLY A 19 7.07 10.67 37.63
C GLY A 19 6.35 9.31 37.42
N VAL A 20 6.94 8.34 36.71
CA VAL A 20 7.44 7.01 37.16
C VAL A 20 6.58 6.24 38.18
N PHE A 21 6.09 5.03 37.83
CA PHE A 21 6.23 3.80 38.64
C PHE A 21 6.07 2.50 37.81
N LEU A 22 6.78 1.46 38.26
CA LEU A 22 7.22 0.22 37.60
C LEU A 22 6.22 -0.97 37.62
N LEU A 23 6.31 -1.78 36.54
CA LEU A 23 6.42 -3.27 36.44
C LEU A 23 5.73 -4.21 37.46
N THR A 24 5.03 -5.25 36.95
CA THR A 24 5.48 -6.67 37.02
C THR A 24 4.54 -7.69 36.31
N MET A 25 5.17 -8.53 35.48
CA MET A 25 4.97 -9.98 35.18
C MET A 25 3.60 -10.56 34.76
N HIS A 26 3.55 -11.26 33.61
CA HIS A 26 3.79 -12.73 33.56
C HIS A 26 3.89 -13.27 32.12
N ALA A 27 4.89 -14.14 31.94
CA ALA A 27 5.17 -14.93 30.74
C ALA A 27 4.40 -16.26 30.73
N LEU A 28 4.27 -16.86 29.53
CA LEU A 28 3.90 -18.25 29.11
C LEU A 28 2.85 -18.17 27.98
N LYS A 29 3.01 -18.67 26.75
CA LYS A 29 3.69 -19.89 26.27
C LYS A 29 4.11 -19.75 24.80
N THR A 30 5.32 -20.21 24.54
CA THR A 30 5.88 -20.59 23.23
C THR A 30 5.29 -21.90 22.73
N THR A 31 5.14 -22.00 21.41
CA THR A 31 5.35 -23.16 20.50
C THR A 31 4.69 -22.69 19.19
N TRP A 32 5.42 -22.35 18.13
CA TRP A 32 5.83 -23.24 17.06
C TRP A 32 6.54 -22.35 16.03
N PHE A 33 7.81 -22.61 15.73
CA PHE A 33 8.50 -22.40 14.45
C PHE A 33 9.99 -22.60 14.70
N ASN A 34 10.45 -23.85 14.56
CA ASN A 34 11.87 -24.17 14.47
C ASN A 34 12.05 -24.99 13.20
N ARG A 35 12.39 -24.31 12.10
CA ARG A 35 12.99 -24.92 10.91
C ARG A 35 14.17 -24.03 10.51
N GLY A 36 15.32 -24.67 10.39
CA GLY A 36 16.66 -24.09 10.39
C GLY A 36 16.82 -22.80 9.58
N SER A 37 17.35 -21.78 10.25
CA SER A 37 17.92 -20.58 9.66
C SER A 37 19.16 -20.97 8.84
N LYS A 38 19.02 -20.98 7.52
CA LYS A 38 20.18 -20.74 6.64
C LYS A 38 20.62 -19.28 6.81
N PRO A 39 21.91 -18.95 6.69
CA PRO A 39 22.39 -17.57 6.82
C PRO A 39 21.64 -16.64 5.86
N ASN A 40 21.32 -15.43 6.34
CA ASN A 40 20.61 -14.38 5.60
C ASN A 40 21.30 -14.12 4.25
N LYS A 41 20.65 -14.45 3.14
CA LYS A 41 20.99 -13.86 1.83
C LYS A 41 20.53 -12.40 1.84
N GLU A 42 21.39 -11.50 1.40
CA GLU A 42 21.04 -10.10 1.18
C GLU A 42 19.90 -10.00 0.15
N VAL A 43 18.99 -9.04 0.36
CA VAL A 43 17.98 -8.67 -0.64
C VAL A 43 18.69 -7.79 -1.67
N GLU A 44 19.30 -8.42 -2.66
CA GLU A 44 19.95 -7.77 -3.81
C GLU A 44 19.23 -8.16 -5.10
N GLY A 45 18.98 -7.16 -5.96
CA GLY A 45 18.52 -7.35 -7.33
C GLY A 45 19.63 -7.93 -8.21
N GLY A 46 19.44 -9.15 -8.73
CA GLY A 46 20.51 -10.01 -9.29
C GLY A 46 21.34 -9.47 -10.46
N GLU A 47 22.60 -9.89 -10.49
CA GLU A 47 23.55 -9.71 -11.61
C GLU A 47 23.62 -10.93 -12.56
N ASP A 48 22.94 -12.05 -12.26
CA ASP A 48 23.02 -13.27 -13.10
C ASP A 48 21.73 -14.12 -13.05
N GLY A 49 21.05 -14.27 -14.18
CA GLY A 49 20.04 -15.30 -14.50
C GLY A 49 18.72 -15.36 -13.71
N ASP A 50 18.63 -14.82 -12.50
CA ASP A 50 17.42 -14.83 -11.66
C ASP A 50 16.96 -13.39 -11.42
N ARG A 51 15.86 -12.98 -12.08
CA ARG A 51 15.27 -11.63 -11.95
C ARG A 51 14.40 -11.61 -10.69
N PRO A 52 14.88 -11.07 -9.55
CA PRO A 52 14.15 -11.22 -8.30
C PRO A 52 12.86 -10.42 -8.35
N ARG A 53 11.77 -11.06 -7.93
CA ARG A 53 10.44 -10.45 -7.88
C ARG A 53 10.20 -9.90 -6.49
N LEU A 54 10.20 -8.58 -6.36
CA LEU A 54 10.03 -7.90 -5.08
C LEU A 54 8.63 -7.31 -4.94
N VAL A 55 8.15 -7.21 -3.69
CA VAL A 55 6.99 -6.39 -3.33
C VAL A 55 7.40 -5.33 -2.32
N VAL A 56 7.14 -4.08 -2.65
CA VAL A 56 7.51 -2.91 -1.83
C VAL A 56 6.28 -2.07 -1.55
N ALA A 57 6.29 -1.17 -0.57
CA ALA A 57 5.15 -0.28 -0.32
C ALA A 57 5.56 1.18 -0.22
N HIS A 58 4.79 2.06 -0.88
CA HIS A 58 4.95 3.50 -0.82
C HIS A 58 4.65 4.01 0.59
N PHE A 59 5.53 4.82 1.15
CA PHE A 59 5.46 5.26 2.53
C PHE A 59 5.55 6.78 2.59
N MET A 60 4.49 7.45 3.03
CA MET A 60 4.41 8.89 3.19
C MET A 60 5.13 9.32 4.46
N LEU A 61 6.35 9.88 4.35
CA LEU A 61 7.04 10.48 5.51
C LEU A 61 6.30 11.71 6.05
N GLY A 62 5.53 12.39 5.20
CA GLY A 62 4.61 13.46 5.61
C GLY A 62 3.67 13.07 6.77
N ASN A 63 3.36 11.78 6.92
CA ASN A 63 2.46 11.29 7.97
C ASN A 63 3.20 10.85 9.24
N THR A 64 4.54 10.94 9.29
CA THR A 64 5.35 10.50 10.43
C THR A 64 5.75 11.61 11.40
N TYR A 65 5.14 12.80 11.32
CA TYR A 65 5.46 13.89 12.24
C TYR A 65 5.48 13.46 13.72
N PRO A 66 4.51 12.68 14.25
CA PRO A 66 4.53 12.25 15.64
C PRO A 66 5.26 10.90 15.88
N TYR A 67 5.93 10.32 14.88
CA TYR A 67 6.59 9.01 15.05
C TYR A 67 7.74 9.08 16.05
N THR A 68 7.79 8.06 16.90
CA THR A 68 8.94 7.69 17.72
C THR A 68 9.77 6.58 17.06
N GLU A 69 10.91 6.22 17.65
CA GLU A 69 11.66 5.02 17.21
C GLU A 69 10.85 3.72 17.37
N GLU A 70 10.01 3.63 18.42
CA GLU A 70 9.12 2.49 18.62
C GLU A 70 8.09 2.37 17.50
N ASP A 71 7.60 3.51 17.00
CA ASP A 71 6.70 3.55 15.85
C ASP A 71 7.34 3.03 14.58
N TRP A 72 8.60 3.37 14.34
CA TRP A 72 9.39 2.82 13.24
C TRP A 72 9.63 1.32 13.39
N LEU A 73 10.01 0.85 14.58
CA LEU A 73 10.24 -0.59 14.81
C LEU A 73 8.95 -1.41 14.64
N GLY A 74 7.82 -0.90 15.13
CA GLY A 74 6.50 -1.53 14.91
C GLY A 74 6.10 -1.53 13.43
N THR A 75 6.44 -0.47 12.70
CA THR A 75 6.25 -0.39 11.24
C THR A 75 7.07 -1.45 10.52
N PHE A 76 8.36 -1.60 10.84
CA PHE A 76 9.23 -2.60 10.20
C PHE A 76 8.78 -4.04 10.47
N ASP A 77 8.39 -4.34 11.71
CA ASP A 77 7.84 -5.63 12.09
C ASP A 77 6.59 -5.96 11.25
N LEU A 78 5.65 -5.02 11.16
CA LEU A 78 4.42 -5.25 10.41
C LEU A 78 4.66 -5.33 8.90
N ALA A 79 5.55 -4.51 8.34
CA ALA A 79 5.91 -4.54 6.92
C ALA A 79 6.52 -5.90 6.54
N GLN A 80 7.46 -6.41 7.34
CA GLN A 80 8.04 -7.73 7.13
C GLN A 80 7.00 -8.86 7.30
N LYS A 81 6.09 -8.76 8.29
CA LYS A 81 4.97 -9.71 8.46
C LYS A 81 3.99 -9.68 7.29
N THR A 82 3.87 -8.53 6.62
CA THR A 82 3.11 -8.33 5.38
C THR A 82 3.84 -8.88 4.15
N SER A 83 5.03 -9.46 4.34
CA SER A 83 5.86 -9.99 3.25
C SER A 83 6.38 -8.91 2.29
N LEU A 84 6.52 -7.67 2.74
CA LEU A 84 7.19 -6.62 1.98
C LEU A 84 8.72 -6.78 2.05
N ASP A 85 9.38 -6.49 0.94
CA ASP A 85 10.83 -6.51 0.79
C ASP A 85 11.45 -5.12 1.01
N ALA A 86 10.70 -4.04 0.76
CA ALA A 86 11.13 -2.67 1.11
C ALA A 86 9.97 -1.71 1.39
N LEU A 87 10.27 -0.62 2.09
CA LEU A 87 9.44 0.59 2.13
C LEU A 87 10.06 1.68 1.25
N VAL A 88 9.22 2.35 0.45
CA VAL A 88 9.62 3.42 -0.46
C VAL A 88 9.30 4.75 0.20
N LEU A 89 10.30 5.41 0.77
CA LEU A 89 10.11 6.62 1.56
C LEU A 89 9.86 7.83 0.64
N ASN A 90 8.60 8.25 0.54
CA ASN A 90 8.20 9.49 -0.11
C ASN A 90 8.61 10.68 0.76
N LEU A 91 9.42 11.57 0.19
CA LEU A 91 10.10 12.64 0.92
C LEU A 91 9.61 14.02 0.48
N GLY A 92 9.02 14.78 1.41
CA GLY A 92 8.72 16.20 1.26
C GLY A 92 9.86 17.11 1.76
N PRO A 93 9.70 18.45 1.72
CA PRO A 93 10.80 19.40 1.89
C PRO A 93 11.18 19.72 3.34
N GLU A 94 10.38 19.32 4.32
CA GLU A 94 10.61 19.72 5.71
C GLU A 94 11.75 18.93 6.38
N GLU A 95 12.59 19.64 7.14
CA GLU A 95 13.77 19.05 7.82
C GLU A 95 13.42 17.86 8.73
N TRP A 96 12.23 17.88 9.35
CA TRP A 96 11.80 16.77 10.21
C TRP A 96 11.49 15.50 9.40
N GLN A 97 11.08 15.60 8.13
CA GLN A 97 10.93 14.44 7.25
C GLN A 97 12.30 13.81 6.97
N PHE A 98 13.33 14.64 6.77
CA PHE A 98 14.71 14.17 6.55
C PHE A 98 15.23 13.44 7.80
N ALA A 99 14.99 14.02 8.99
CA ALA A 99 15.34 13.40 10.26
C ALA A 99 14.60 12.06 10.49
N GLN A 100 13.33 11.96 10.09
CA GLN A 100 12.57 10.71 10.14
C GLN A 100 13.13 9.66 9.17
N ALA A 101 13.50 10.06 7.95
CA ALA A 101 14.16 9.17 6.99
C ALA A 101 15.50 8.65 7.54
N GLN A 102 16.36 9.53 8.07
CA GLN A 102 17.63 9.13 8.70
C GLN A 102 17.42 8.19 9.89
N THR A 103 16.39 8.44 10.71
CA THR A 103 16.00 7.57 11.82
C THR A 103 15.60 6.19 11.33
N ALA A 104 14.77 6.11 10.30
CA ALA A 104 14.36 4.85 9.68
C ALA A 104 15.56 4.06 9.15
N TYR A 105 16.47 4.70 8.41
CA TYR A 105 17.70 4.07 7.88
C TYR A 105 18.60 3.55 9.01
N ARG A 106 18.88 4.38 10.03
CA ARG A 106 19.71 3.99 11.16
C ARG A 106 19.13 2.81 11.93
N LEU A 107 17.83 2.85 12.25
CA LEU A 107 17.15 1.79 13.00
C LEU A 107 17.09 0.49 12.20
N LEU A 108 16.78 0.55 10.91
CA LEU A 108 16.69 -0.66 10.10
C LEU A 108 18.09 -1.28 9.89
N SER A 109 19.11 -0.46 9.66
CA SER A 109 20.49 -0.92 9.49
C SER A 109 21.11 -1.53 10.75
N SER A 110 20.59 -1.22 11.95
CA SER A 110 21.03 -1.81 13.23
C SER A 110 20.15 -3.00 13.67
N SER A 111 19.16 -3.37 12.87
CA SER A 111 18.20 -4.43 13.17
C SER A 111 18.45 -5.69 12.33
N ASN A 112 17.83 -6.80 12.72
CA ASN A 112 17.91 -8.09 12.00
C ASN A 112 16.78 -8.29 10.98
N TYR A 113 16.16 -7.21 10.49
CA TYR A 113 15.11 -7.28 9.48
C TYR A 113 15.71 -7.58 8.10
N ARG A 114 14.95 -8.30 7.27
CA ARG A 114 15.27 -8.47 5.83
C ARG A 114 14.77 -7.30 4.99
N LEU A 115 13.85 -6.52 5.53
CA LEU A 115 13.28 -5.34 4.91
C LEU A 115 14.38 -4.33 4.52
N LYS A 116 14.21 -3.66 3.39
CA LYS A 116 15.05 -2.56 2.90
C LYS A 116 14.28 -1.24 2.81
N LEU A 117 14.99 -0.17 2.51
CA LEU A 117 14.45 1.17 2.25
C LEU A 117 15.02 1.70 0.94
N PHE A 118 14.25 2.50 0.23
CA PHE A 118 14.77 3.41 -0.79
C PHE A 118 13.93 4.67 -0.87
N LEU A 119 14.49 5.73 -1.44
CA LEU A 119 13.86 7.05 -1.47
C LEU A 119 13.00 7.22 -2.73
N SER A 120 11.84 7.85 -2.55
CA SER A 120 11.02 8.43 -3.61
C SER A 120 10.97 9.94 -3.38
N LEU A 121 11.73 10.70 -4.16
CA LEU A 121 11.77 12.16 -4.03
C LEU A 121 10.45 12.76 -4.56
N ASP A 122 9.70 13.48 -3.72
CA ASP A 122 8.46 14.14 -4.17
C ASP A 122 8.79 15.47 -4.87
N MET A 123 8.88 15.40 -6.20
CA MET A 123 9.30 16.52 -7.03
C MET A 123 8.19 17.55 -7.28
N ASN A 124 6.99 17.35 -6.70
CA ASN A 124 5.97 18.39 -6.68
C ASN A 124 6.21 19.43 -5.58
N VAL A 125 6.99 19.07 -4.55
CA VAL A 125 7.22 19.92 -3.37
C VAL A 125 8.70 20.15 -3.09
N LEU A 126 9.58 19.23 -3.50
CA LEU A 126 11.03 19.39 -3.37
C LEU A 126 11.57 20.41 -4.38
N PRO A 127 12.64 21.15 -4.03
CA PRO A 127 13.31 22.04 -4.97
C PRO A 127 13.94 21.27 -6.13
N HIS A 128 13.86 21.84 -7.33
CA HIS A 128 14.47 21.28 -8.56
C HIS A 128 15.94 21.72 -8.66
N ASP A 129 16.70 21.55 -7.59
CA ASP A 129 18.13 21.87 -7.52
C ASP A 129 18.97 20.59 -7.33
N PRO A 130 19.77 20.19 -8.34
CA PRO A 130 20.54 18.95 -8.26
C PRO A 130 21.46 18.85 -7.05
N SER A 131 22.14 19.94 -6.68
CA SER A 131 23.10 19.92 -5.57
C SER A 131 22.42 19.61 -4.23
N SER A 132 21.27 20.26 -3.98
CA SER A 132 20.45 20.04 -2.79
C SER A 132 19.93 18.60 -2.72
N LEU A 133 19.50 18.04 -3.85
CA LEU A 133 19.01 16.65 -3.91
C LEU A 133 20.15 15.65 -3.66
N VAL A 134 21.35 15.89 -4.21
CA VAL A 134 22.54 15.04 -3.96
C VAL A 134 22.88 15.02 -2.48
N GLU A 135 22.97 16.20 -1.85
CA GLU A 135 23.26 16.32 -0.42
C GLU A 135 22.21 15.58 0.42
N MET A 136 20.93 15.81 0.14
CA MET A 136 19.82 15.20 0.84
C MET A 136 19.84 13.66 0.74
N VAL A 137 19.93 13.11 -0.47
CA VAL A 137 19.97 11.65 -0.69
C VAL A 137 21.18 11.04 0.02
N THR A 138 22.36 11.65 -0.15
CA THR A 138 23.61 11.15 0.44
C THR A 138 23.55 11.14 1.97
N ASN A 139 23.06 12.22 2.58
CA ASN A 139 22.95 12.35 4.04
C ASN A 139 21.95 11.35 4.64
N ILE A 140 20.86 11.05 3.94
CA ILE A 140 19.88 10.06 4.39
C ILE A 140 20.45 8.64 4.27
N VAL A 141 20.97 8.28 3.11
CA VAL A 141 21.48 6.92 2.85
C VAL A 141 22.69 6.59 3.74
N THR A 142 23.56 7.57 4.00
CA THR A 142 24.74 7.40 4.87
C THR A 142 24.36 7.09 6.32
N ALA A 143 23.17 7.47 6.79
CA ALA A 143 22.70 7.15 8.14
C ALA A 143 22.50 5.63 8.38
N GLY A 144 22.38 4.84 7.30
CA GLY A 144 22.18 3.40 7.37
C GLY A 144 22.35 2.71 6.01
N GLN A 145 23.54 2.73 5.42
CA GLN A 145 23.77 2.19 4.07
C GLN A 145 23.36 0.71 3.90
N GLY A 146 23.42 -0.08 4.99
CA GLY A 146 23.03 -1.49 4.99
C GLY A 146 21.53 -1.72 4.78
N SER A 147 20.68 -0.73 5.08
CA SER A 147 19.24 -0.80 4.83
C SER A 147 18.83 -0.36 3.42
N GLN A 148 19.71 0.24 2.64
CA GLN A 148 19.41 0.68 1.27
C GLN A 148 19.11 -0.51 0.35
N LEU A 149 18.00 -0.45 -0.38
CA LEU A 149 17.70 -1.40 -1.45
C LEU A 149 18.64 -1.18 -2.62
N ARG A 150 19.19 -2.28 -3.15
CA ARG A 150 20.09 -2.30 -4.29
C ARG A 150 19.50 -3.14 -5.42
N TRP A 151 19.69 -2.68 -6.64
CA TRP A 151 19.27 -3.37 -7.85
C TRP A 151 20.28 -3.14 -8.96
N GLY A 152 20.68 -4.20 -9.68
CA GLY A 152 21.62 -4.09 -10.80
C GLY A 152 22.96 -3.47 -10.40
N GLY A 153 23.46 -3.78 -9.19
CA GLY A 153 24.72 -3.28 -8.67
C GLY A 153 24.71 -1.84 -8.12
N GLY A 154 23.56 -1.16 -8.10
CA GLY A 154 23.44 0.22 -7.59
C GLY A 154 22.32 0.41 -6.58
N ILE A 155 22.36 1.52 -5.83
CA ILE A 155 21.26 1.91 -4.94
C ILE A 155 20.02 2.23 -5.76
N VAL A 156 18.86 1.78 -5.33
CA VAL A 156 17.60 2.21 -5.96
C VAL A 156 17.27 3.64 -5.53
N LEU A 157 17.00 4.51 -6.49
CA LEU A 157 16.48 5.86 -6.27
C LEU A 157 15.26 6.08 -7.16
N SER A 158 14.15 6.52 -6.57
CA SER A 158 12.90 6.78 -7.28
C SER A 158 12.41 8.21 -7.04
N THR A 159 11.34 8.58 -7.74
CA THR A 159 10.72 9.90 -7.66
C THR A 159 9.20 9.78 -7.81
N PHE A 160 8.50 10.77 -7.27
CA PHE A 160 7.16 11.12 -7.69
C PHE A 160 7.24 12.38 -8.54
N GLY A 161 7.07 12.26 -9.86
CA GLY A 161 7.22 13.36 -10.80
C GLY A 161 8.68 13.76 -11.06
N GLY A 162 8.89 15.01 -11.46
CA GLY A 162 10.23 15.57 -11.71
C GLY A 162 10.78 15.39 -13.12
N HIS A 163 9.97 14.93 -14.07
CA HIS A 163 10.37 14.77 -15.47
C HIS A 163 10.92 16.07 -16.11
N THR A 164 10.45 17.23 -15.65
CA THR A 164 10.88 18.55 -16.12
C THR A 164 12.31 18.92 -15.79
N MET A 165 12.96 18.22 -14.84
CA MET A 165 14.39 18.46 -14.56
C MET A 165 15.30 17.96 -15.70
N GLU A 166 14.81 17.04 -16.53
CA GLU A 166 15.53 16.52 -17.70
C GLU A 166 16.98 16.13 -17.36
N GLU A 167 17.96 16.80 -17.98
CA GLU A 167 19.39 16.56 -17.80
C GLU A 167 19.89 16.78 -16.36
N GLY A 168 19.18 17.56 -15.54
CA GLY A 168 19.50 17.75 -14.13
C GLY A 168 19.49 16.44 -13.34
N TRP A 169 18.76 15.42 -13.80
CA TRP A 169 18.84 14.08 -13.20
C TRP A 169 20.21 13.42 -13.40
N LYS A 170 20.91 13.70 -14.50
CA LYS A 170 22.28 13.19 -14.71
C LYS A 170 23.23 13.75 -13.66
N ASP A 171 23.08 15.03 -13.30
CA ASP A 171 23.86 15.66 -12.24
C ASP A 171 23.56 15.05 -10.87
N VAL A 172 22.28 14.80 -10.56
CA VAL A 172 21.88 14.13 -9.31
C VAL A 172 22.47 12.72 -9.24
N ILE A 173 22.28 11.92 -10.28
CA ILE A 173 22.78 10.53 -10.37
C ILE A 173 24.30 10.51 -10.22
N HIS A 174 25.02 11.36 -10.96
CA HIS A 174 26.48 11.45 -10.88
C HIS A 174 26.96 11.90 -9.51
N GLY A 175 26.31 12.91 -8.93
CA GLY A 175 26.65 13.44 -7.61
C GLY A 175 26.47 12.39 -6.52
N VAL A 176 25.29 11.74 -6.46
CA VAL A 176 25.02 10.67 -5.49
C VAL A 176 26.00 9.51 -5.66
N LYS A 177 26.26 9.10 -6.90
CA LYS A 177 27.26 8.06 -7.20
C LYS A 177 28.63 8.40 -6.67
N LYS A 178 29.08 9.64 -6.88
CA LYS A 178 30.39 10.12 -6.46
C LYS A 178 30.51 10.14 -4.93
N GLU A 179 29.50 10.69 -4.24
CA GLU A 179 29.53 10.84 -2.79
C GLU A 179 29.42 9.49 -2.06
N LEU A 180 28.53 8.60 -2.53
CA LEU A 180 28.35 7.26 -1.93
C LEU A 180 29.34 6.22 -2.44
N ARG A 181 30.06 6.51 -3.54
CA ARG A 181 30.96 5.57 -4.25
C ARG A 181 30.26 4.29 -4.66
N GLU A 182 29.02 4.42 -5.10
CA GLU A 182 28.13 3.32 -5.49
C GLU A 182 27.31 3.73 -6.71
N GLU A 183 26.99 2.81 -7.63
CA GLU A 183 26.11 3.11 -8.75
C GLU A 183 24.70 3.49 -8.25
N VAL A 184 23.94 4.22 -9.07
CA VAL A 184 22.54 4.57 -8.80
C VAL A 184 21.68 3.94 -9.88
N PHE A 185 20.73 3.11 -9.47
CA PHE A 185 19.68 2.58 -10.31
C PHE A 185 18.48 3.50 -10.24
N PHE A 186 18.34 4.39 -11.22
CA PHE A 186 17.30 5.42 -11.23
C PHE A 186 16.00 4.90 -11.82
N TRP A 187 14.97 4.83 -10.97
CA TRP A 187 13.69 4.20 -11.26
C TRP A 187 12.50 5.15 -10.97
N PRO A 188 12.34 6.24 -11.73
CA PRO A 188 11.36 7.29 -11.45
C PRO A 188 9.92 6.89 -11.78
N SER A 189 8.97 7.58 -11.14
CA SER A 189 7.59 7.70 -11.61
C SER A 189 7.37 9.06 -12.26
N PHE A 190 7.60 9.13 -13.56
CA PHE A 190 7.29 10.31 -14.35
C PHE A 190 5.86 10.26 -14.91
N PHE A 191 5.18 11.40 -14.90
CA PHE A 191 3.80 11.56 -15.38
C PHE A 191 3.75 12.06 -16.82
N ILE A 192 4.47 11.37 -17.71
CA ILE A 192 4.54 11.61 -19.16
C ILE A 192 4.29 10.29 -19.91
N PRO A 193 4.06 10.30 -21.23
CA PRO A 193 3.85 9.07 -21.99
C PRO A 193 4.96 8.02 -21.78
N PRO A 194 4.64 6.72 -21.66
CA PRO A 194 5.62 5.67 -21.34
C PRO A 194 6.85 5.65 -22.25
N HIS A 195 6.66 5.83 -23.56
CA HIS A 195 7.75 5.82 -24.54
C HIS A 195 8.76 6.96 -24.32
N GLU A 196 8.33 8.11 -23.80
CA GLU A 196 9.22 9.23 -23.46
C GLU A 196 10.05 8.95 -22.21
N ILE A 197 9.48 8.25 -21.22
CA ILE A 197 10.21 7.79 -20.03
C ILE A 197 11.30 6.80 -20.43
N LEU A 198 10.90 5.78 -21.21
CA LEU A 198 11.77 4.67 -21.61
C LEU A 198 12.90 5.12 -22.54
N ALA A 199 12.71 6.18 -23.32
CA ALA A 199 13.74 6.75 -24.20
C ALA A 199 14.85 7.52 -23.46
N LYS A 200 14.65 7.91 -22.20
CA LYS A 200 15.65 8.67 -21.44
C LYS A 200 16.81 7.77 -21.01
N GLU A 201 18.03 8.08 -21.46
CA GLU A 201 19.22 7.25 -21.19
C GLU A 201 19.58 7.16 -19.71
N TYR A 202 19.27 8.20 -18.92
CA TYR A 202 19.55 8.25 -17.48
C TYR A 202 18.49 7.53 -16.62
N VAL A 203 17.49 6.91 -17.25
CA VAL A 203 16.43 6.14 -16.58
C VAL A 203 16.74 4.66 -16.76
N ASP A 204 17.00 3.96 -15.66
CA ASP A 204 17.32 2.53 -15.67
C ASP A 204 16.07 1.65 -15.64
N GLY A 205 14.98 2.13 -15.03
CA GLY A 205 13.67 1.47 -15.01
C GLY A 205 12.54 2.49 -14.88
N ALA A 206 11.29 2.07 -15.11
CA ALA A 206 10.13 2.96 -14.96
C ALA A 206 9.15 2.43 -13.90
N PHE A 207 8.68 3.32 -13.03
CA PHE A 207 7.58 3.05 -12.11
C PHE A 207 6.31 3.73 -12.63
N TYR A 208 5.26 2.95 -12.89
CA TYR A 208 4.00 3.48 -13.40
C TYR A 208 2.97 3.67 -12.28
N TRP A 209 2.97 4.84 -11.63
CA TRP A 209 2.06 5.17 -10.52
C TRP A 209 0.58 5.03 -10.90
N ASN A 210 0.17 5.62 -12.02
CA ASN A 210 -1.24 5.64 -12.44
C ASN A 210 -1.78 4.24 -12.74
N GLY A 211 -0.91 3.24 -12.94
CA GLY A 211 -1.32 1.85 -13.09
C GLY A 211 -1.95 1.23 -11.84
N ALA A 212 -1.99 1.91 -10.69
CA ALA A 212 -2.64 1.38 -9.48
C ALA A 212 -4.17 1.29 -9.61
N TRP A 213 -4.78 2.13 -10.44
CA TRP A 213 -6.23 2.22 -10.61
C TRP A 213 -6.61 2.29 -12.09
N PRO A 214 -7.82 1.90 -12.48
CA PRO A 214 -8.32 2.21 -13.82
C PRO A 214 -8.46 3.72 -14.00
N MET A 215 -7.82 4.29 -15.03
CA MET A 215 -7.93 5.71 -15.39
C MET A 215 -9.24 6.05 -16.13
N GLY A 216 -10.34 5.42 -15.72
CA GLY A 216 -11.67 5.57 -16.31
C GLY A 216 -12.69 4.58 -15.72
N ASN A 217 -13.94 4.67 -16.17
CA ASN A 217 -15.03 3.81 -15.70
C ASN A 217 -15.00 2.41 -16.34
N HIS A 218 -13.97 1.63 -16.00
CA HIS A 218 -13.75 0.27 -16.48
C HIS A 218 -12.94 -0.53 -15.45
N THR A 219 -12.99 -1.84 -15.53
CA THR A 219 -12.19 -2.72 -14.66
C THR A 219 -10.71 -2.70 -15.08
N THR A 220 -9.81 -2.77 -14.10
CA THR A 220 -8.36 -2.78 -14.34
C THR A 220 -7.93 -3.96 -15.22
N ASN A 221 -6.94 -3.72 -16.08
CA ASN A 221 -6.33 -4.69 -17.00
C ASN A 221 -4.85 -4.32 -17.21
N LEU A 222 -4.18 -4.94 -18.19
CA LEU A 222 -2.75 -4.72 -18.48
C LEU A 222 -2.48 -3.72 -19.62
N ASN A 223 -3.51 -3.16 -20.25
CA ASN A 223 -3.35 -2.37 -21.48
C ASN A 223 -2.45 -1.14 -21.25
N GLU A 224 -2.60 -0.46 -20.11
CA GLU A 224 -1.80 0.72 -19.78
C GLU A 224 -0.37 0.36 -19.35
N ASP A 225 -0.10 -0.90 -19.00
CA ASP A 225 1.23 -1.39 -18.63
C ASP A 225 2.04 -1.90 -19.83
N GLN A 226 1.36 -2.18 -20.95
CA GLN A 226 1.92 -2.91 -22.08
C GLN A 226 3.24 -2.30 -22.58
N ALA A 227 3.31 -0.98 -22.69
CA ALA A 227 4.52 -0.29 -23.12
C ALA A 227 5.72 -0.50 -22.19
N PHE A 228 5.49 -0.68 -20.88
CA PHE A 228 6.54 -0.98 -19.92
C PHE A 228 6.88 -2.48 -19.89
N LEU A 229 5.89 -3.35 -20.07
CA LEU A 229 6.08 -4.80 -20.14
C LEU A 229 6.88 -5.23 -21.40
N ASP A 230 6.70 -4.51 -22.51
CA ASP A 230 7.42 -4.75 -23.77
C ASP A 230 8.82 -4.13 -23.81
N SER A 231 9.23 -3.40 -22.75
CA SER A 231 10.53 -2.75 -22.69
C SER A 231 11.61 -3.68 -22.14
N ASP A 232 12.84 -3.50 -22.63
CA ASP A 232 14.03 -4.12 -22.03
C ASP A 232 14.39 -3.52 -20.66
N LYS A 233 13.91 -2.30 -20.36
CA LYS A 233 14.11 -1.67 -19.05
C LYS A 233 13.17 -2.30 -18.01
N PRO A 234 13.64 -2.61 -16.79
CA PRO A 234 12.78 -3.18 -15.78
C PRO A 234 11.62 -2.25 -15.40
N TYR A 235 10.48 -2.90 -15.16
CA TYR A 235 9.21 -2.26 -14.85
C TYR A 235 8.82 -2.48 -13.38
N MET A 236 8.49 -1.40 -12.69
CA MET A 236 7.89 -1.41 -11.36
C MET A 236 6.40 -1.08 -11.51
N ALA A 237 5.54 -2.02 -11.12
CA ALA A 237 4.11 -1.89 -11.29
C ALA A 237 3.42 -1.40 -10.02
N ALA A 238 2.41 -0.54 -10.17
CA ALA A 238 1.60 -0.08 -9.05
C ALA A 238 0.40 -0.99 -8.80
N VAL A 239 0.08 -1.22 -7.53
CA VAL A 239 -1.19 -1.82 -7.08
C VAL A 239 -1.75 -1.04 -5.89
N SER A 240 -3.06 -0.94 -5.79
CA SER A 240 -3.71 -0.22 -4.69
C SER A 240 -5.07 -0.84 -4.33
N PRO A 241 -5.48 -0.82 -3.05
CA PRO A 241 -6.79 -1.31 -2.65
C PRO A 241 -7.96 -0.47 -3.15
N LEU A 242 -7.82 0.86 -3.08
CA LEU A 242 -8.82 1.82 -3.51
C LEU A 242 -8.19 3.20 -3.71
N PHE A 243 -8.96 4.20 -4.10
CA PHE A 243 -8.58 5.61 -3.98
C PHE A 243 -9.82 6.43 -3.67
N PHE A 244 -9.75 7.20 -2.58
CA PHE A 244 -10.76 8.19 -2.25
C PHE A 244 -10.16 9.28 -1.39
N THR A 245 -10.49 10.53 -1.71
CA THR A 245 -10.08 11.70 -0.96
C THR A 245 -11.20 12.73 -0.95
N HIS A 246 -11.33 13.49 0.15
CA HIS A 246 -12.48 14.39 0.38
C HIS A 246 -12.09 15.71 1.07
N TYR A 247 -10.98 16.31 0.63
CA TYR A 247 -10.56 17.63 1.08
C TYR A 247 -11.30 18.74 0.31
N GLY A 248 -11.94 19.64 1.07
CA GLY A 248 -12.61 20.82 0.54
C GLY A 248 -11.68 21.96 0.13
N THR A 249 -12.27 23.12 -0.15
CA THR A 249 -11.57 24.36 -0.55
C THR A 249 -11.42 25.37 0.59
N GLU A 250 -11.97 25.06 1.76
CA GLU A 250 -12.00 25.95 2.93
C GLU A 250 -11.51 25.25 4.19
N GLY A 251 -11.09 26.04 5.18
CA GLY A 251 -10.60 25.53 6.47
C GLY A 251 -9.10 25.19 6.48
N GLN A 252 -8.65 24.54 7.55
CA GLN A 252 -7.25 24.22 7.79
C GLN A 252 -6.68 23.23 6.76
N TRP A 253 -7.52 22.37 6.20
CA TRP A 253 -7.15 21.27 5.30
C TRP A 253 -7.77 21.45 3.91
N ALA A 254 -7.66 22.67 3.38
CA ALA A 254 -8.26 23.12 2.11
C ALA A 254 -7.44 22.70 0.87
N TRP A 255 -7.12 21.40 0.74
CA TRP A 255 -6.29 20.91 -0.37
C TRP A 255 -7.02 20.83 -1.72
N ASN A 256 -8.33 21.11 -1.76
CA ASN A 256 -9.16 21.03 -2.96
C ASN A 256 -8.99 19.68 -3.68
N LYS A 257 -9.03 18.61 -2.88
CA LYS A 257 -8.70 17.25 -3.30
C LYS A 257 -9.89 16.35 -3.02
N ASN A 258 -10.77 16.20 -4.00
CA ASN A 258 -12.05 15.52 -3.84
C ASN A 258 -12.46 14.67 -5.05
N TRP A 259 -12.08 13.39 -5.07
CA TRP A 259 -12.41 12.45 -6.14
C TRP A 259 -12.20 10.99 -5.72
N ILE A 260 -12.71 10.07 -6.55
CA ILE A 260 -12.41 8.64 -6.49
C ILE A 260 -11.77 8.13 -7.78
N TYR A 261 -11.07 7.00 -7.67
CA TYR A 261 -10.92 6.07 -8.79
C TYR A 261 -11.82 4.85 -8.55
N ARG A 262 -12.29 4.22 -9.64
CA ARG A 262 -13.15 3.04 -9.54
C ARG A 262 -12.40 1.89 -8.85
N SER A 263 -12.93 1.44 -7.72
CA SER A 263 -12.26 0.48 -6.84
C SER A 263 -13.18 -0.63 -6.28
N ASP A 264 -14.50 -0.47 -6.41
CA ASP A 264 -15.50 -1.36 -5.76
C ASP A 264 -15.56 -2.77 -6.34
N ASP A 265 -14.98 -3.01 -7.51
CA ASP A 265 -15.11 -4.27 -8.26
C ASP A 265 -13.82 -5.10 -8.24
N LEU A 266 -13.42 -5.53 -7.05
CA LEU A 266 -12.28 -6.44 -6.84
C LEU A 266 -10.93 -5.88 -7.34
N LEU A 267 -10.70 -4.56 -7.25
CA LEU A 267 -9.52 -3.89 -7.80
C LEU A 267 -8.19 -4.56 -7.41
N LEU A 268 -7.90 -4.65 -6.11
CA LEU A 268 -6.63 -5.18 -5.60
C LEU A 268 -6.32 -6.61 -6.07
N PRO A 269 -7.19 -7.61 -5.83
CA PRO A 269 -6.90 -8.97 -6.28
C PRO A 269 -6.86 -9.10 -7.80
N THR A 270 -7.70 -8.35 -8.53
CA THR A 270 -7.67 -8.37 -10.00
C THR A 270 -6.32 -7.89 -10.53
N ARG A 271 -5.78 -6.80 -9.97
CA ARG A 271 -4.49 -6.26 -10.38
C ARG A 271 -3.34 -7.22 -10.14
N PHE A 272 -3.27 -7.84 -8.94
CA PHE A 272 -2.26 -8.86 -8.65
C PHE A 272 -2.38 -10.09 -9.56
N LEU A 273 -3.61 -10.57 -9.81
CA LEU A 273 -3.85 -11.72 -10.69
C LEU A 273 -3.46 -11.43 -12.14
N ASN A 274 -3.67 -10.21 -12.63
CA ASN A 274 -3.19 -9.78 -13.94
C ASN A 274 -1.66 -9.96 -14.05
N PHE A 275 -0.88 -9.48 -13.06
CA PHE A 275 0.57 -9.66 -13.07
C PHE A 275 1.01 -11.11 -12.87
N LEU A 276 0.36 -11.86 -11.97
CA LEU A 276 0.66 -13.28 -11.75
C LEU A 276 0.30 -14.17 -12.94
N SER A 277 -0.55 -13.69 -13.86
CA SER A 277 -0.87 -14.41 -15.09
C SER A 277 0.23 -14.34 -16.15
N LEU A 278 1.15 -13.37 -16.01
CA LEU A 278 2.27 -13.20 -16.92
C LEU A 278 3.38 -14.21 -16.62
N PRO A 279 4.10 -14.71 -17.64
CA PRO A 279 5.34 -15.44 -17.43
C PRO A 279 6.33 -14.60 -16.60
N PRO A 280 7.12 -15.18 -15.67
CA PRO A 280 8.06 -14.42 -14.85
C PRO A 280 9.05 -13.55 -15.63
N SER A 281 9.43 -13.94 -16.85
CA SER A 281 10.30 -13.15 -17.73
C SER A 281 9.64 -11.91 -18.33
N GLN A 282 8.31 -11.91 -18.41
CA GLN A 282 7.47 -10.84 -18.99
C GLN A 282 6.67 -10.08 -17.93
N SER A 283 6.83 -10.43 -16.65
CA SER A 283 6.14 -9.76 -15.56
C SER A 283 6.94 -8.54 -15.07
N PRO A 284 6.31 -7.61 -14.32
CA PRO A 284 7.05 -6.59 -13.57
C PRO A 284 8.19 -7.20 -12.74
N SER A 285 9.22 -6.40 -12.46
CA SER A 285 10.31 -6.80 -11.55
C SER A 285 9.94 -6.52 -10.09
N ILE A 286 9.26 -5.40 -9.88
CA ILE A 286 8.82 -4.94 -8.56
C ILE A 286 7.33 -4.63 -8.65
N VAL A 287 6.57 -5.02 -7.63
CA VAL A 287 5.22 -4.52 -7.40
C VAL A 287 5.26 -3.56 -6.21
N GLN A 288 4.89 -2.30 -6.43
CA GLN A 288 4.79 -1.28 -5.40
C GLN A 288 3.32 -1.11 -4.98
N ILE A 289 3.05 -1.36 -3.70
CA ILE A 289 1.76 -1.07 -3.08
C ILE A 289 1.65 0.44 -2.85
N ILE A 290 0.57 1.03 -3.35
CA ILE A 290 0.17 2.42 -3.10
C ILE A 290 -1.07 2.34 -2.21
N SER A 291 -0.94 2.53 -0.89
CA SER A 291 0.28 2.84 -0.14
C SER A 291 0.32 2.11 1.20
N TRP A 292 1.42 2.24 1.93
CA TRP A 292 1.52 1.80 3.31
C TRP A 292 0.64 2.66 4.22
N ASN A 293 0.84 3.99 4.26
CA ASN A 293 0.28 4.89 5.28
C ASN A 293 -0.28 6.21 4.74
N ASP A 294 -0.72 6.26 3.48
CA ASP A 294 -1.44 7.46 2.99
C ASP A 294 -2.92 7.36 3.34
N PHE A 295 -3.27 7.86 4.52
CA PHE A 295 -4.62 7.73 5.07
C PHE A 295 -5.61 8.65 4.37
N GLY A 296 -5.23 9.91 4.07
CA GLY A 296 -6.12 10.90 3.47
C GLY A 296 -6.57 10.60 2.05
N GLU A 297 -5.85 9.71 1.36
CA GLU A 297 -6.21 9.19 0.03
C GLU A 297 -6.84 7.78 0.10
N SER A 298 -7.15 7.33 1.32
CA SER A 298 -7.89 6.11 1.65
C SER A 298 -7.24 4.82 1.18
N HIS A 299 -5.99 4.85 0.70
CA HIS A 299 -5.36 3.69 0.08
C HIS A 299 -4.23 3.07 0.90
N SER A 300 -4.13 3.43 2.18
CA SER A 300 -3.22 2.81 3.14
C SER A 300 -3.56 1.32 3.35
N ILE A 301 -2.55 0.49 3.61
CA ILE A 301 -2.73 -0.88 4.10
C ILE A 301 -2.25 -1.05 5.54
N ALA A 302 -1.53 -0.06 6.08
CA ALA A 302 -1.12 -0.03 7.47
C ALA A 302 -2.30 0.38 8.36
N PRO A 303 -2.34 -0.09 9.62
CA PRO A 303 -3.21 0.53 10.60
C PRO A 303 -2.81 2.00 10.78
N VAL A 304 -3.77 2.83 11.17
CA VAL A 304 -3.51 4.24 11.48
C VAL A 304 -2.42 4.33 12.55
N ARG A 305 -1.31 4.94 12.17
CA ARG A 305 -0.19 5.33 13.03
C ARG A 305 0.41 6.58 12.44
N GLY A 306 0.64 7.58 13.26
CA GLY A 306 1.13 8.88 12.79
C GLY A 306 0.04 9.93 12.74
N ALA A 307 0.21 10.88 11.83
CA ALA A 307 -0.79 11.90 11.54
C ALA A 307 -1.70 11.46 10.37
N GLN A 308 -2.95 11.91 10.40
CA GLN A 308 -3.93 11.75 9.32
C GLN A 308 -4.52 13.10 8.91
N PRO A 309 -3.70 14.11 8.55
CA PRO A 309 -4.09 15.50 8.67
C PRO A 309 -5.41 15.82 7.93
N GLY A 310 -6.46 16.06 8.70
CA GLY A 310 -7.77 16.46 8.18
C GLY A 310 -8.59 15.37 7.50
N SER A 311 -8.22 14.09 7.66
CA SER A 311 -8.89 12.95 7.01
C SER A 311 -9.68 12.05 7.95
N GLU A 312 -9.63 12.31 9.25
CA GLU A 312 -10.26 11.49 10.29
C GLU A 312 -11.75 11.25 10.01
N ALA A 313 -12.44 12.23 9.40
CA ALA A 313 -13.85 12.13 9.03
C ALA A 313 -14.19 10.99 8.05
N TRP A 314 -13.21 10.49 7.26
CA TRP A 314 -13.41 9.34 6.38
C TRP A 314 -12.45 8.17 6.61
N THR A 315 -11.46 8.32 7.49
CA THR A 315 -10.50 7.24 7.81
C THR A 315 -10.75 6.60 9.17
N ASP A 316 -11.41 7.28 10.10
CA ASP A 316 -11.71 6.71 11.41
C ASP A 316 -12.67 5.52 11.29
N ASP A 317 -12.37 4.46 12.04
CA ASP A 317 -13.14 3.19 12.03
C ASP A 317 -13.24 2.53 10.63
N MET A 318 -12.29 2.81 9.74
CA MET A 318 -12.11 2.15 8.45
C MET A 318 -10.89 1.22 8.49
N ASP A 319 -11.08 -0.01 8.99
CA ASP A 319 -10.00 -0.98 9.09
C ASP A 319 -9.57 -1.51 7.71
N HIS A 320 -8.28 -1.41 7.40
CA HIS A 320 -7.66 -1.87 6.16
C HIS A 320 -6.86 -3.19 6.34
N GLU A 321 -7.04 -3.90 7.46
CA GLU A 321 -6.39 -5.19 7.70
C GLU A 321 -6.66 -6.21 6.58
N GLY A 322 -7.89 -6.25 6.05
CA GLY A 322 -8.23 -7.12 4.93
C GLY A 322 -7.38 -6.87 3.69
N PHE A 323 -7.15 -5.59 3.35
CA PHE A 323 -6.25 -5.22 2.25
C PHE A 323 -4.82 -5.65 2.52
N ARG A 324 -4.30 -5.41 3.73
CA ARG A 324 -2.96 -5.86 4.14
C ARG A 324 -2.80 -7.37 4.07
N TRP A 325 -3.82 -8.11 4.48
CA TRP A 325 -3.84 -9.57 4.43
C TRP A 325 -3.77 -10.06 2.97
N MET A 326 -4.56 -9.48 2.07
CA MET A 326 -4.51 -9.80 0.63
C MET A 326 -3.14 -9.47 0.02
N VAL A 327 -2.54 -8.32 0.37
CA VAL A 327 -1.18 -7.98 -0.05
C VAL A 327 -0.17 -9.04 0.39
N ARG A 328 -0.23 -9.51 1.65
CA ARG A 328 0.64 -10.59 2.13
C ARG A 328 0.46 -11.87 1.30
N TYR A 329 -0.79 -12.26 1.03
CA TYR A 329 -1.10 -13.45 0.24
C TYR A 329 -0.49 -13.39 -1.16
N PHE A 330 -0.66 -12.26 -1.85
CA PHE A 330 -0.14 -12.09 -3.21
C PHE A 330 1.37 -11.88 -3.23
N ALA A 331 1.95 -11.18 -2.26
CA ALA A 331 3.40 -10.96 -2.18
C ALA A 331 4.17 -12.27 -2.03
N GLN A 332 3.64 -13.22 -1.24
CA GLN A 332 4.24 -14.55 -1.12
C GLN A 332 4.22 -15.31 -2.44
N ARG A 333 3.10 -15.26 -3.18
CA ARG A 333 2.94 -15.91 -4.48
C ARG A 333 3.78 -15.25 -5.58
N TRP A 334 3.89 -13.94 -5.54
CA TRP A 334 4.75 -13.15 -6.43
C TRP A 334 6.20 -13.59 -6.30
N ARG A 335 6.73 -13.68 -5.08
CA ARG A 335 8.10 -14.17 -4.86
C ARG A 335 8.28 -15.62 -5.32
N ASP A 336 7.40 -16.51 -4.86
CA ASP A 336 7.55 -17.95 -5.09
C ASP A 336 7.21 -18.38 -6.53
N GLY A 337 6.64 -17.49 -7.35
CA GLY A 337 6.13 -17.83 -8.68
C GLY A 337 4.97 -18.79 -8.67
N ARG A 338 4.28 -18.87 -7.53
CA ARG A 338 3.13 -19.74 -7.36
C ARG A 338 1.91 -19.09 -8.00
N THR A 339 1.07 -19.93 -8.59
CA THR A 339 -0.23 -19.54 -9.11
C THR A 339 -1.20 -19.23 -7.95
N ALA A 340 -2.40 -18.76 -8.28
CA ALA A 340 -3.49 -18.52 -7.31
C ALA A 340 -4.10 -19.81 -6.70
N GLN A 341 -3.41 -20.95 -6.79
CA GLN A 341 -3.84 -22.20 -6.16
C GLN A 341 -3.74 -22.13 -4.65
N VAL A 342 -4.66 -22.81 -3.96
CA VAL A 342 -4.72 -22.87 -2.50
C VAL A 342 -4.15 -24.20 -2.05
N SER A 343 -3.17 -24.16 -1.14
CA SER A 343 -2.52 -25.37 -0.64
C SER A 343 -3.27 -26.00 0.53
N GLU A 344 -2.96 -27.26 0.86
CA GLU A 344 -3.59 -27.97 1.99
C GLU A 344 -3.22 -27.36 3.34
N GLU A 345 -2.11 -26.62 3.43
CA GLU A 345 -1.66 -25.96 4.66
C GLU A 345 -2.31 -24.59 4.89
N GLU A 346 -2.97 -24.01 3.88
CA GLU A 346 -3.73 -22.78 4.06
C GLU A 346 -4.98 -23.07 4.90
N LYS A 347 -5.44 -22.08 5.68
CA LYS A 347 -6.68 -22.19 6.46
C LYS A 347 -7.83 -21.59 5.68
N ALA A 348 -9.05 -22.10 5.90
CA ALA A 348 -10.25 -21.43 5.40
C ALA A 348 -10.25 -19.99 5.90
N THR A 349 -10.34 -19.03 4.97
CA THR A 349 -10.23 -17.60 5.26
C THR A 349 -11.13 -16.83 4.31
N ALA A 350 -11.85 -15.85 4.82
CA ALA A 350 -12.60 -14.87 4.05
C ALA A 350 -12.13 -13.46 4.39
N ILE A 351 -11.81 -12.68 3.35
CA ILE A 351 -11.64 -11.23 3.44
C ILE A 351 -12.86 -10.61 2.79
N VAL A 352 -13.44 -9.62 3.46
CA VAL A 352 -14.60 -8.90 2.93
C VAL A 352 -14.37 -7.43 3.08
N TRP A 353 -14.71 -6.66 2.05
CA TRP A 353 -14.59 -5.21 2.07
C TRP A 353 -15.68 -4.55 1.22
N TYR A 354 -16.06 -3.34 1.62
CA TYR A 354 -17.10 -2.55 0.99
C TYR A 354 -17.11 -1.13 1.55
N ARG A 355 -17.75 -0.21 0.81
CA ARG A 355 -18.10 1.12 1.32
C ARG A 355 -19.22 1.01 2.35
N THR A 356 -19.17 1.82 3.39
CA THR A 356 -20.17 1.78 4.48
C THR A 356 -21.36 2.70 4.23
N GLN A 357 -21.42 3.29 3.04
CA GLN A 357 -22.49 4.15 2.56
C GLN A 357 -22.75 3.87 1.08
N PRO A 358 -24.02 3.92 0.62
CA PRO A 358 -24.34 3.90 -0.80
C PRO A 358 -23.65 5.01 -1.59
N LYS A 359 -23.36 4.76 -2.87
CA LYS A 359 -22.81 5.80 -3.77
C LYS A 359 -23.69 7.03 -3.93
N ASP A 360 -24.99 6.87 -3.72
CA ASP A 360 -25.97 7.94 -3.84
C ASP A 360 -26.42 8.47 -2.46
N ALA A 361 -25.75 8.07 -1.36
CA ALA A 361 -25.93 8.67 -0.05
C ALA A 361 -25.65 10.18 -0.13
N LYS A 362 -26.36 11.01 0.64
CA LYS A 362 -26.11 12.46 0.62
C LYS A 362 -25.12 12.83 1.71
N GLY A 363 -24.04 13.52 1.33
CA GLY A 363 -23.14 14.15 2.30
C GLY A 363 -23.83 15.28 3.06
N GLU A 364 -23.53 15.38 4.35
CA GLU A 364 -24.06 16.43 5.25
C GLU A 364 -23.09 17.61 5.45
N ASP A 365 -21.87 17.53 4.90
CA ASP A 365 -20.85 18.57 5.00
C ASP A 365 -20.90 19.58 3.83
N SER A 366 -20.00 20.57 3.87
CA SER A 366 -19.91 21.64 2.88
C SER A 366 -19.06 21.29 1.66
N VAL A 367 -18.52 20.08 1.57
CA VAL A 367 -17.69 19.64 0.44
C VAL A 367 -18.60 18.99 -0.60
N ASP A 368 -18.39 19.36 -1.87
CA ASP A 368 -19.19 18.81 -2.96
C ASP A 368 -19.04 17.28 -3.07
N ARG A 369 -19.99 16.63 -3.76
CA ARG A 369 -19.86 15.21 -4.09
C ARG A 369 -18.52 14.95 -4.81
N PRO A 370 -17.76 13.91 -4.42
CA PRO A 370 -16.48 13.60 -5.06
C PRO A 370 -16.60 13.44 -6.57
N LYS A 371 -15.62 13.97 -7.32
CA LYS A 371 -15.55 13.71 -8.77
C LYS A 371 -15.45 12.20 -9.02
N ASN A 372 -16.02 11.76 -10.13
CA ASN A 372 -16.09 10.35 -10.55
C ASN A 372 -16.92 9.43 -9.64
N ALA A 373 -17.66 9.97 -8.65
CA ALA A 373 -18.55 9.18 -7.79
C ALA A 373 -19.48 8.24 -8.56
N ASP A 374 -19.97 8.65 -9.74
CA ASP A 374 -20.86 7.83 -10.58
C ASP A 374 -20.20 6.57 -11.15
N TRP A 375 -18.87 6.43 -11.07
CA TRP A 375 -18.14 5.22 -11.49
C TRP A 375 -18.19 4.12 -10.42
N SER A 376 -18.54 4.47 -9.18
CA SER A 376 -18.63 3.52 -8.08
C SER A 376 -19.84 2.60 -8.21
N GLN A 377 -19.72 1.43 -7.58
CA GLN A 377 -20.78 0.43 -7.52
C GLN A 377 -21.01 0.01 -6.07
N ASP A 378 -22.26 -0.18 -5.70
CA ASP A 378 -22.63 -0.61 -4.35
C ASP A 378 -22.45 -2.13 -4.22
N LEU A 379 -21.21 -2.56 -3.97
CA LEU A 379 -20.81 -3.97 -3.93
C LEU A 379 -20.15 -4.36 -2.60
N ILE A 380 -20.54 -5.51 -2.07
CA ILE A 380 -19.79 -6.29 -1.09
C ILE A 380 -18.82 -7.19 -1.83
N ASN A 381 -17.54 -7.03 -1.56
CA ASN A 381 -16.49 -7.83 -2.17
C ASN A 381 -16.06 -8.96 -1.24
N PHE A 382 -15.81 -10.14 -1.81
CA PHE A 382 -15.33 -11.30 -1.09
C PHE A 382 -14.10 -11.89 -1.76
N PHE A 383 -13.09 -12.14 -0.94
CA PHE A 383 -11.92 -12.98 -1.25
C PHE A 383 -11.98 -14.17 -0.31
N ILE A 384 -12.24 -15.36 -0.83
CA ILE A 384 -12.44 -16.56 -0.01
C ILE A 384 -11.47 -17.66 -0.44
N LEU A 385 -10.64 -18.08 0.51
CA LEU A 385 -9.79 -19.26 0.39
C LEU A 385 -10.45 -20.43 1.10
N LEU A 386 -10.60 -21.51 0.34
CA LEU A 386 -11.03 -22.80 0.85
C LEU A 386 -9.95 -23.83 0.49
N PRO A 387 -9.28 -24.42 1.48
CA PRO A 387 -8.31 -25.49 1.24
C PRO A 387 -8.95 -26.67 0.49
N PRO A 388 -8.18 -27.47 -0.25
CA PRO A 388 -8.69 -28.70 -0.84
C PRO A 388 -9.38 -29.58 0.21
N SER A 389 -10.59 -30.07 -0.07
CA SER A 389 -11.26 -31.02 0.82
C SER A 389 -10.69 -32.43 0.65
N PRO A 390 -10.40 -33.17 1.74
CA PRO A 390 -10.10 -34.60 1.65
C PRO A 390 -11.30 -35.42 1.14
N HIS A 391 -12.52 -34.88 1.23
CA HIS A 391 -13.75 -35.52 0.74
C HIS A 391 -14.18 -34.87 -0.57
N LYS A 392 -13.94 -35.56 -1.70
CA LYS A 392 -14.26 -35.07 -3.07
C LYS A 392 -15.73 -34.71 -3.32
N ARG A 393 -16.65 -35.07 -2.41
CA ARG A 393 -18.09 -34.77 -2.53
C ARG A 393 -18.50 -33.54 -1.71
N ASP A 394 -17.61 -32.97 -0.93
CA ASP A 394 -17.93 -31.77 -0.16
C ASP A 394 -18.27 -30.61 -1.10
N THR A 395 -19.39 -29.95 -0.81
CA THR A 395 -19.81 -28.74 -1.49
C THR A 395 -19.71 -27.57 -0.53
N TYR A 396 -19.31 -26.41 -1.04
CA TYR A 396 -19.21 -25.18 -0.25
C TYR A 396 -20.10 -24.11 -0.85
N THR A 397 -20.82 -23.39 0.00
CA THR A 397 -21.72 -22.31 -0.41
C THR A 397 -21.57 -21.10 0.48
N LEU A 398 -21.47 -19.93 -0.12
CA LEU A 398 -21.57 -18.64 0.56
C LEU A 398 -23.04 -18.24 0.67
N HIS A 399 -23.46 -17.91 1.88
CA HIS A 399 -24.74 -17.30 2.22
C HIS A 399 -24.44 -15.89 2.73
N VAL A 400 -25.14 -14.88 2.23
CA VAL A 400 -24.94 -13.48 2.61
C VAL A 400 -26.29 -12.89 2.98
N GLU A 401 -26.36 -12.33 4.19
CA GLU A 401 -27.49 -11.53 4.66
C GLU A 401 -27.03 -10.08 4.69
N ASN A 402 -27.80 -9.20 4.07
CA ASN A 402 -27.49 -7.78 4.08
C ASN A 402 -28.77 -6.95 4.16
N GLY A 403 -28.91 -6.16 5.22
CA GLY A 403 -30.10 -5.35 5.47
C GLY A 403 -31.37 -6.21 5.48
N SER A 404 -32.30 -5.91 4.59
CA SER A 404 -33.55 -6.67 4.41
C SER A 404 -33.44 -7.82 3.42
N GLU A 405 -32.28 -8.05 2.80
CA GLU A 405 -32.08 -8.99 1.72
C GLU A 405 -31.29 -10.23 2.17
N SER A 406 -31.79 -11.41 1.79
CA SER A 406 -31.01 -12.66 1.78
C SER A 406 -30.58 -12.96 0.36
N HIS A 407 -29.27 -12.91 0.09
CA HIS A 407 -28.77 -13.17 -1.25
C HIS A 407 -28.83 -14.66 -1.59
N ARG A 408 -29.01 -14.96 -2.88
CA ARG A 408 -29.02 -16.36 -3.36
C ARG A 408 -27.68 -17.03 -3.00
N PRO A 409 -27.70 -18.26 -2.44
CA PRO A 409 -26.47 -18.96 -2.11
C PRO A 409 -25.54 -19.14 -3.32
N ILE A 410 -24.26 -18.85 -3.12
CA ILE A 410 -23.25 -18.87 -4.18
C ILE A 410 -22.33 -20.07 -3.96
N LYS A 411 -22.21 -20.95 -4.97
CA LYS A 411 -21.29 -22.10 -4.91
C LYS A 411 -19.83 -21.65 -4.94
N LEU A 412 -19.04 -22.17 -4.01
CA LEU A 412 -17.60 -21.95 -3.91
C LEU A 412 -16.83 -23.21 -4.32
N LYS A 413 -15.58 -23.01 -4.73
CA LYS A 413 -14.65 -24.08 -5.10
C LYS A 413 -13.54 -24.19 -4.07
N ALA A 414 -13.36 -25.39 -3.52
CA ALA A 414 -12.20 -25.73 -2.70
C ALA A 414 -10.94 -25.90 -3.56
N GLY A 415 -9.77 -25.68 -2.97
CA GLY A 415 -8.45 -25.78 -3.61
C GLY A 415 -8.06 -24.60 -4.50
N GLN A 416 -8.87 -23.54 -4.53
CA GLN A 416 -8.58 -22.32 -5.28
C GLN A 416 -9.17 -21.07 -4.62
N LEU A 417 -8.66 -19.91 -5.01
CA LEU A 417 -9.21 -18.62 -4.63
C LEU A 417 -10.59 -18.42 -5.27
N ASN A 418 -11.57 -17.98 -4.46
CA ASN A 418 -12.87 -17.52 -4.92
C ASN A 418 -12.93 -16.00 -4.76
N LEU A 419 -13.13 -15.30 -5.87
CA LEU A 419 -13.39 -13.85 -5.91
C LEU A 419 -14.82 -13.64 -6.40
N LEU A 420 -15.59 -12.85 -5.67
CA LEU A 420 -17.00 -12.62 -5.98
C LEU A 420 -17.47 -11.32 -5.37
N THR A 421 -18.50 -10.74 -5.99
CA THR A 421 -19.18 -9.55 -5.52
C THR A 421 -20.66 -9.82 -5.34
N VAL A 422 -21.28 -9.11 -4.41
CA VAL A 422 -22.71 -9.14 -4.14
C VAL A 422 -23.19 -7.69 -4.06
N PRO A 423 -24.27 -7.28 -4.74
CA PRO A 423 -24.83 -5.94 -4.56
C PRO A 423 -25.19 -5.70 -3.10
N PHE A 424 -24.78 -4.57 -2.53
CA PHE A 424 -25.17 -4.27 -1.15
C PHE A 424 -26.47 -3.46 -1.08
N VAL A 425 -27.15 -3.61 0.06
CA VAL A 425 -28.25 -2.77 0.52
C VAL A 425 -27.91 -2.22 1.90
N VAL A 426 -28.61 -1.16 2.28
CA VAL A 426 -28.43 -0.50 3.57
C VAL A 426 -28.89 -1.42 4.70
N GLY A 427 -28.11 -1.48 5.78
CA GLY A 427 -28.35 -2.28 6.97
C GLY A 427 -27.15 -3.16 7.34
N SER A 428 -27.38 -4.08 8.27
CA SER A 428 -26.35 -5.01 8.75
C SER A 428 -25.80 -5.88 7.63
N VAL A 429 -24.55 -6.35 7.77
CA VAL A 429 -23.93 -7.29 6.84
C VAL A 429 -23.47 -8.51 7.63
N SER A 430 -23.89 -9.70 7.21
CA SER A 430 -23.34 -10.95 7.70
C SER A 430 -23.19 -11.97 6.58
N PHE A 431 -22.33 -12.95 6.80
CA PHE A 431 -22.15 -14.04 5.86
C PHE A 431 -21.81 -15.34 6.58
N GLU A 432 -22.09 -16.45 5.92
CA GLU A 432 -21.67 -17.78 6.30
C GLU A 432 -21.14 -18.53 5.08
N VAL A 433 -20.01 -19.21 5.23
CA VAL A 433 -19.62 -20.28 4.32
C VAL A 433 -20.01 -21.60 4.95
N ARG A 434 -20.89 -22.33 4.27
CA ARG A 434 -21.38 -23.64 4.70
C ARG A 434 -20.77 -24.74 3.87
N ARG A 435 -20.32 -25.81 4.52
CA ARG A 435 -19.97 -27.09 3.90
C ARG A 435 -21.20 -28.00 3.96
N ASN A 436 -21.53 -28.63 2.84
CA ASN A 436 -22.66 -29.55 2.68
C ASN A 436 -24.01 -28.96 3.18
N GLU A 437 -24.21 -27.65 2.97
CA GLU A 437 -25.39 -26.85 3.38
C GLU A 437 -25.67 -26.78 4.89
N ALA A 438 -24.86 -27.43 5.73
CA ALA A 438 -25.12 -27.55 7.17
C ALA A 438 -23.98 -27.01 8.05
N ASP A 439 -22.73 -27.38 7.75
CA ASP A 439 -21.60 -27.06 8.61
C ASP A 439 -21.09 -25.65 8.31
N VAL A 440 -21.29 -24.69 9.21
CA VAL A 440 -20.69 -23.35 9.08
C VAL A 440 -19.19 -23.45 9.37
N ILE A 441 -18.36 -23.15 8.37
CA ILE A 441 -16.89 -23.18 8.49
C ILE A 441 -16.28 -21.78 8.61
N LEU A 442 -16.98 -20.77 8.09
CA LEU A 442 -16.62 -19.36 8.22
C LEU A 442 -17.91 -18.59 8.46
N SER A 443 -17.88 -17.63 9.36
CA SER A 443 -18.97 -16.68 9.53
C SER A 443 -18.43 -15.35 10.00
N GLY A 444 -19.17 -14.28 9.74
CA GLY A 444 -18.86 -12.98 10.31
C GLY A 444 -20.04 -12.03 10.25
N VAL A 445 -20.17 -11.22 11.30
CA VAL A 445 -21.02 -10.02 11.34
C VAL A 445 -20.09 -8.82 11.21
N LYS A 446 -20.50 -7.79 10.46
CA LYS A 446 -19.60 -6.72 10.02
C LYS A 446 -20.18 -5.33 10.22
N LYS A 447 -19.37 -4.32 9.87
CA LYS A 447 -19.72 -2.90 9.91
C LYS A 447 -21.01 -2.65 9.10
N GLU A 448 -21.98 -2.01 9.74
CA GLU A 448 -23.27 -1.70 9.12
C GLU A 448 -23.10 -0.72 7.95
N ILE A 449 -23.90 -0.90 6.90
CA ILE A 449 -24.02 0.05 5.79
C ILE A 449 -25.14 1.02 6.14
N THR A 450 -24.85 2.31 6.22
CA THR A 450 -25.81 3.32 6.67
C THR A 450 -26.14 4.34 5.57
N ASN A 451 -27.33 4.93 5.67
CA ASN A 451 -27.73 6.09 4.88
C ASN A 451 -27.47 7.35 5.72
N GLY A 452 -26.30 7.97 5.60
CA GLY A 452 -26.02 9.27 6.24
C GLY A 452 -24.54 9.51 6.55
N GLY A 453 -24.23 10.74 6.96
CA GLY A 453 -22.87 11.22 7.26
C GLY A 453 -22.27 12.07 6.14
N THR A 454 -20.94 12.22 6.18
CA THR A 454 -20.14 12.85 5.10
C THR A 454 -20.10 11.94 3.88
N TRP A 455 -19.79 12.47 2.69
CA TRP A 455 -19.52 11.61 1.54
C TRP A 455 -18.32 10.72 1.86
N ASN A 456 -18.50 9.41 1.98
CA ASN A 456 -17.39 8.51 2.30
C ASN A 456 -17.33 7.32 1.34
N TYR A 457 -16.34 7.36 0.45
CA TYR A 457 -16.02 6.27 -0.48
C TYR A 457 -14.83 5.43 -0.04
N ASN A 458 -14.35 5.61 1.20
CA ASN A 458 -13.41 4.70 1.82
C ASN A 458 -14.10 3.34 2.04
N MET A 459 -13.30 2.28 2.16
CA MET A 459 -13.81 0.92 2.29
C MET A 459 -13.30 0.29 3.57
N TRP A 460 -14.23 -0.10 4.42
CA TRP A 460 -13.91 -0.97 5.54
C TRP A 460 -13.57 -2.37 5.00
N SER A 461 -12.61 -3.04 5.63
CA SER A 461 -12.22 -4.40 5.33
C SER A 461 -12.06 -5.23 6.61
N GLY A 462 -12.32 -6.54 6.54
CA GLY A 462 -12.12 -7.43 7.68
C GLY A 462 -11.69 -8.84 7.28
N VAL A 463 -10.99 -9.50 8.20
CA VAL A 463 -10.42 -10.84 8.03
C VAL A 463 -11.15 -11.84 8.93
N PHE A 464 -11.59 -12.95 8.34
CA PHE A 464 -12.34 -13.99 9.02
C PHE A 464 -11.68 -15.33 8.74
N THR A 465 -11.26 -16.02 9.79
CA THR A 465 -10.63 -17.35 9.68
C THR A 465 -11.56 -18.41 10.24
N GLU A 466 -11.31 -19.66 9.86
CA GLU A 466 -12.07 -20.83 10.30
C GLU A 466 -12.46 -20.77 11.77
N THR A 467 -13.76 -20.90 12.05
CA THR A 467 -14.30 -21.01 13.40
C THR A 467 -13.84 -22.34 13.99
N GLN A 468 -13.16 -22.29 15.15
CA GLN A 468 -12.76 -23.49 15.88
C GLN A 468 -13.94 -24.26 16.45
#